data_AF-A0A256ZTF3-F1
#
_entry.id   AF-A0A256ZTF3-F1
#
_cell.length_a   1.000
_cell.length_b   1.000
_cell.length_c   1.000
_cell.angle_alpha   90.00
_cell.angle_beta   90.00
_cell.angle_gamma   90.00
#
_symmetry.space_group_name_H-M   'P 1'
#
loop_
_entity.id
_entity.type
_entity.pdbx_description
1 polymer ?
#
loop_
_entity_poly.entity_id
_entity_poly.type
_entity_poly.pdbx_seq_one_letter_code
_entity_poly.pdbx_strand_id
1 'polypeptide(L)'
;MTTASHYVFMDLKEMIKNEKYAKLHEISMRYSNRYNKDEELQRVCNDIMTSLAADDYSNLEEIRKDLEQLISTRKLQTGGGTGLWFENRR
;
A
#
# COMPACT_ATOMS: atom_id res chain seq x y z
N MET A 1 18.02 -2.33 2.69
CA MET A 1 16.72 -2.54 3.37
C MET A 1 15.65 -2.48 2.32
N THR A 2 14.76 -3.47 2.27
CA THR A 2 13.77 -3.60 1.18
C THR A 2 12.50 -2.86 1.60
N THR A 3 12.32 -1.65 1.11
CA THR A 3 11.06 -0.92 1.21
C THR A 3 10.06 -1.48 0.19
N ALA A 4 8.80 -1.57 0.59
CA ALA A 4 7.71 -2.01 -0.28
C ALA A 4 7.53 -1.06 -1.47
N SER A 5 7.35 -1.61 -2.67
CA SER A 5 7.06 -0.79 -3.84
C SER A 5 5.61 -0.27 -3.79
N HIS A 6 5.32 0.79 -4.53
CA HIS A 6 3.96 1.33 -4.67
C HIS A 6 2.95 0.28 -5.16
N TYR A 7 3.39 -0.75 -5.89
CA TYR A 7 2.56 -1.88 -6.31
C TYR A 7 1.96 -2.68 -5.15
N VAL A 8 2.69 -2.80 -4.03
CA VAL A 8 2.21 -3.53 -2.84
C VAL A 8 0.99 -2.83 -2.25
N PHE A 9 1.03 -1.50 -2.18
CA PHE A 9 -0.08 -0.68 -1.71
C PHE A 9 -1.25 -0.66 -2.71
N MET A 10 -0.97 -0.72 -4.02
CA MET A 10 -2.01 -0.85 -5.05
C MET A 10 -2.79 -2.17 -4.93
N ASP A 11 -2.11 -3.29 -4.70
CA ASP A 11 -2.75 -4.59 -4.49
C ASP A 11 -3.70 -4.56 -3.28
N LEU A 12 -3.25 -3.99 -2.16
CA LEU A 12 -4.08 -3.85 -0.95
C LEU A 12 -5.32 -2.98 -1.24
N LYS A 13 -5.14 -1.84 -1.91
CA LYS A 13 -6.23 -0.94 -2.31
C LYS A 13 -7.25 -1.65 -3.19
N GLU A 14 -6.78 -2.44 -4.16
CA GLU A 14 -7.65 -3.17 -5.08
C GLU A 14 -8.45 -4.28 -4.37
N MET A 15 -7.84 -4.98 -3.41
CA MET A 15 -8.57 -5.99 -2.64
C MET A 15 -9.64 -5.37 -1.74
N ILE A 16 -9.39 -4.21 -1.13
CA ILE A 16 -10.40 -3.46 -0.37
C ILE A 16 -11.54 -3.04 -1.31
N LYS A 17 -11.22 -2.43 -2.46
CA LYS A 17 -12.22 -1.96 -3.44
C LYS A 17 -13.12 -3.08 -3.97
N ASN A 18 -12.58 -4.28 -4.15
CA ASN A 18 -13.33 -5.43 -4.65
C ASN A 18 -13.94 -6.28 -3.51
N GLU A 19 -13.90 -5.82 -2.26
CA GLU A 19 -14.45 -6.50 -1.09
C GLU A 19 -13.89 -7.93 -0.91
N LYS A 20 -12.65 -8.16 -1.37
CA LYS A 20 -11.98 -9.47 -1.32
C LYS A 20 -11.31 -9.69 0.04
N TYR A 21 -12.10 -9.61 1.12
CA TYR A 21 -11.60 -9.57 2.50
C TYR A 21 -10.76 -10.79 2.92
N ALA A 22 -11.16 -12.00 2.52
CA ALA A 22 -10.38 -13.22 2.79
C ALA A 22 -8.98 -13.16 2.15
N LYS A 23 -8.91 -12.69 0.89
CA LYS A 23 -7.65 -12.53 0.18
C LYS A 23 -6.84 -11.36 0.71
N LEU A 24 -7.51 -10.27 1.10
CA LEU A 24 -6.91 -9.10 1.75
C LEU A 24 -6.15 -9.49 3.01
N HIS A 25 -6.76 -10.31 3.87
CA HIS A 25 -6.09 -10.83 5.08
C HIS A 25 -4.82 -11.63 4.73
N GLU A 26 -4.91 -12.56 3.77
CA GLU A 26 -3.77 -13.39 3.35
C GLU A 26 -2.61 -12.55 2.78
N ILE A 27 -2.91 -11.58 1.91
CA ILE A 27 -1.86 -10.73 1.33
C ILE A 27 -1.27 -9.77 2.37
N SER A 28 -2.06 -9.21 3.28
CA SER A 28 -1.58 -8.33 4.35
C SER A 28 -0.59 -9.07 5.26
N MET A 29 -0.90 -10.32 5.64
CA MET A 29 0.01 -11.13 6.46
C MET A 29 1.32 -11.47 5.71
N ARG A 30 1.21 -11.82 4.42
CA ARG A 30 2.38 -12.11 3.57
C ARG A 30 3.26 -10.88 3.36
N TYR A 31 2.66 -9.71 3.13
CA TYR A 31 3.39 -8.45 2.95
C TYR A 31 4.01 -7.98 4.26
N SER A 32 3.30 -8.08 5.38
CA SER A 32 3.85 -7.80 6.70
C SER A 32 5.09 -8.68 6.98
N ASN A 33 5.04 -9.98 6.71
CA ASN A 33 6.20 -10.86 6.90
C ASN A 33 7.37 -10.54 5.95
N ARG A 34 7.08 -10.25 4.68
CA ARG A 34 8.12 -9.96 3.67
C ARG A 34 8.83 -8.63 3.92
N TYR A 35 8.09 -7.63 4.36
CA TYR A 35 8.57 -6.25 4.55
C TYR A 35 8.52 -5.86 6.02
N ASN A 36 9.06 -6.72 6.88
CA ASN A 36 9.03 -6.56 8.35
C ASN A 36 9.75 -5.30 8.89
N LYS A 37 10.56 -4.63 8.06
CA LYS A 37 11.27 -3.39 8.39
C LYS A 37 10.62 -2.14 7.80
N ASP A 38 9.55 -2.28 7.03
CA ASP A 38 8.82 -1.16 6.43
C ASP A 38 7.68 -0.75 7.36
N GLU A 39 7.95 0.20 8.26
CA GLU A 39 7.03 0.60 9.33
C GLU A 39 5.69 1.14 8.79
N GLU A 40 5.70 1.87 7.67
CA GLU A 40 4.47 2.34 7.03
C GLU A 40 3.61 1.17 6.53
N LEU A 41 4.23 0.19 5.88
CA LEU A 41 3.51 -1.00 5.43
C LEU A 41 3.03 -1.85 6.61
N GLN A 42 3.83 -2.01 7.66
CA GLN A 42 3.43 -2.73 8.87
C GLN A 42 2.20 -2.11 9.50
N ARG A 43 2.19 -0.77 9.64
CA ARG A 43 1.05 -0.03 10.18
C ARG A 43 -0.21 -0.31 9.36
N VAL A 44 -0.14 -0.12 8.04
CA VAL A 44 -1.30 -0.35 7.16
C VAL A 44 -1.78 -1.80 7.20
N CYS A 45 -0.88 -2.78 7.16
CA CYS A 45 -1.26 -4.18 7.25
C CYS A 45 -1.93 -4.51 8.59
N ASN A 46 -1.45 -3.95 9.70
CA ASN A 46 -2.05 -4.13 11.02
C ASN A 46 -3.42 -3.46 11.12
N ASP A 47 -3.57 -2.25 10.59
CA ASP A 47 -4.84 -1.52 10.58
C ASP A 47 -5.89 -2.31 9.76
N ILE A 48 -5.49 -2.87 8.61
CA ILE A 48 -6.34 -3.74 7.80
C ILE A 48 -6.75 -5.00 8.57
N MET A 49 -5.80 -5.71 9.18
CA MET A 49 -6.11 -6.94 9.93
C MET A 49 -7.02 -6.67 11.13
N THR A 50 -6.81 -5.56 11.84
CA THR A 50 -7.65 -5.15 12.97
C THR A 50 -9.06 -4.81 12.51
N SER A 51 -9.20 -4.09 11.39
CA SER A 51 -10.50 -3.73 10.81
C SER A 51 -11.28 -4.96 10.35
N LEU A 52 -10.58 -5.92 9.72
CA LEU A 52 -11.17 -7.20 9.32
C LEU A 52 -11.59 -8.04 10.53
N ALA A 53 -10.81 -8.05 11.60
CA ALA A 53 -11.15 -8.80 12.82
C ALA A 53 -12.34 -8.18 13.58
N ALA A 54 -12.56 -6.87 13.43
CA ALA A 54 -13.65 -6.13 14.05
C ALA A 54 -14.91 -6.03 13.15
N ASP A 55 -14.88 -6.58 11.94
CA ASP A 55 -15.91 -6.37 10.91
C ASP A 55 -16.19 -4.87 10.63
N ASP A 56 -15.19 -4.01 10.81
CA ASP A 56 -15.30 -2.57 10.60
C ASP A 56 -14.91 -2.20 9.16
N TYR A 57 -15.88 -2.38 8.27
CA TYR A 57 -15.73 -2.05 6.84
C TYR A 57 -15.64 -0.55 6.56
N SER A 58 -16.07 0.31 7.50
CA SER A 58 -15.96 1.77 7.34
C SER A 58 -14.50 2.20 7.48
N ASN A 59 -13.79 1.63 8.46
CA ASN A 59 -12.37 1.89 8.65
C ASN A 59 -11.52 1.40 7.45
N LEU A 60 -11.92 0.30 6.79
CA LEU A 60 -11.25 -0.17 5.57
C LEU A 60 -11.30 0.86 4.43
N GLU A 61 -12.40 1.61 4.31
CA GLU A 61 -12.53 2.65 3.29
C GLU A 61 -11.67 3.90 3.62
N GLU A 62 -11.47 4.20 4.89
CA GLU A 62 -10.49 5.22 5.33
C GLU A 62 -9.06 4.78 5.02
N ILE A 63 -8.70 3.54 5.37
CA ILE A 63 -7.41 2.94 5.03
C ILE A 63 -7.17 2.95 3.51
N ARG A 64 -8.22 2.78 2.71
CA ARG A 64 -8.13 2.86 1.24
C ARG A 64 -7.69 4.24 0.76
N LYS A 65 -8.14 5.32 1.41
CA LYS A 65 -7.73 6.70 1.09
C LYS A 65 -6.28 6.94 1.50
N ASP A 66 -5.88 6.43 2.66
CA ASP A 66 -4.49 6.52 3.13
C ASP A 66 -3.53 5.78 2.20
N LEU A 67 -3.93 4.59 1.73
CA LEU A 67 -3.20 3.82 0.71
C LEU A 67 -2.99 4.63 -0.57
N GLU A 68 -3.97 5.42 -1.02
CA GLU A 68 -3.84 6.27 -2.21
C GLU A 68 -2.82 7.39 -2.05
N GLN A 69 -2.75 8.00 -0.86
CA GLN A 69 -1.72 8.97 -0.53
C GLN A 69 -0.34 8.30 -0.49
N LEU A 70 -0.21 7.15 0.16
CA LEU A 70 1.04 6.39 0.24
C LEU A 70 1.56 5.94 -1.12
N ILE A 71 0.66 5.48 -2.01
CA ILE A 71 1.01 5.15 -3.40
C ILE A 71 1.60 6.37 -4.11
N SER A 72 0.99 7.54 -3.94
CA SER A 72 1.44 8.78 -4.58
C SER A 72 2.82 9.21 -4.05
N THR A 73 3.02 9.16 -2.74
CA THR A 73 4.32 9.45 -2.09
C THR A 73 5.41 8.49 -2.55
N ARG A 74 5.15 7.17 -2.55
CA ARG A 74 6.10 6.15 -2.99
C ARG A 74 6.40 6.26 -4.49
N LYS A 75 5.41 6.60 -5.32
CA LYS A 75 5.61 6.88 -6.75
C LYS A 75 6.54 8.08 -6.97
N LEU A 76 6.41 9.15 -6.19
CA LEU A 76 7.31 10.30 -6.27
C LEU A 76 8.73 9.94 -5.83
N GLN A 77 8.89 9.17 -4.75
CA GLN A 77 10.19 8.73 -4.23
C GLN A 77 10.91 7.76 -5.19
N THR A 78 10.18 6.83 -5.81
CA THR A 78 10.72 5.90 -6.82
C THR A 78 10.84 6.52 -8.21
N GLY A 79 10.10 7.60 -8.47
CA GLY A 79 10.04 8.34 -9.72
C GLY A 79 11.02 9.52 -9.82
N GLY A 80 11.93 9.69 -8.85
CA GLY A 80 13.02 10.69 -8.85
C GLY A 80 14.06 10.55 -9.98
N GLY A 81 13.69 9.92 -11.10
CA GLY A 81 14.42 9.92 -12.38
C GLY A 81 13.79 10.82 -13.44
N THR A 82 12.74 11.60 -13.14
CA THR A 82 12.16 12.56 -14.11
C THR A 82 12.95 13.86 -14.27
N GLY A 83 14.12 13.99 -13.63
CA GLY A 83 15.09 15.06 -13.90
C GLY A 83 16.06 14.79 -15.07
N LEU A 84 15.91 13.71 -15.85
CA LEU A 84 16.89 13.34 -16.90
C LEU A 84 16.33 13.16 -18.32
N TRP A 85 15.03 13.38 -18.57
CA TRP A 85 14.44 13.10 -19.89
C TRP A 85 13.71 14.25 -20.58
N PHE A 86 13.62 15.44 -19.98
CA PHE A 86 12.92 16.58 -20.59
C PHE A 86 13.79 17.79 -20.97
N GLU A 87 15.12 17.76 -20.78
CA GLU A 87 16.01 18.87 -21.20
C GLU A 87 16.82 18.63 -22.48
N ASN A 88 16.58 17.53 -23.21
CA ASN A 88 17.37 17.29 -24.43
C ASN A 88 16.61 16.62 -25.59
N ARG A 89 15.40 17.11 -25.90
CA ARG A 89 14.83 16.95 -27.24
C ARG A 89 14.11 18.21 -27.71
N ARG A 90 14.89 18.96 -28.50
CA ARG A 90 14.56 20.02 -29.48
C ARG A 90 14.29 21.42 -28.95
#